data_AF-A0AAI8BAG9-F1
#
_entry.id   AF-A0AAI8BAG9-F1
#
_cell.length_a   1.000
_cell.length_b   1.000
_cell.length_c   1.000
_cell.angle_alpha   90.00
_cell.angle_beta   90.00
_cell.angle_gamma   90.00
#
_symmetry.space_group_name_H-M   'P 1'
#
loop_
_entity.id
_entity.type
_entity.pdbx_description
1 polymer ?
#
loop_
_entity_poly.entity_id
_entity_poly.type
_entity_poly.pdbx_seq_one_letter_code
_entity_poly.pdbx_strand_id
1 'polypeptide(L)'
;MSAGASATGTNAIAIGTNSNAPGSRSIAIGVDTIASGHNAVALGTGSVANRDNTVSVGRHGNERQIVHVARGTQGTDAVNVDQLNLAMSNATAYTNQRIGDLQQSITDTARDAYSGVAAATALTMIPDVDRDKVLSIGVGGAVYKGHRAVALGGTARISDNLKVRAGVAMSAGGNTVGVGMSWQW
;
A
#
# COMPACT_ATOMS: atom_id res chain seq x y z
N MET A 1 1.02 25.40 54.89
CA MET A 1 1.14 23.96 55.19
C MET A 1 -0.20 23.33 54.85
N SER A 2 -0.24 22.42 53.87
CA SER A 2 -1.46 21.79 53.37
C SER A 2 -1.98 20.76 54.38
N ALA A 3 -3.18 20.99 54.93
CA ALA A 3 -3.87 19.97 55.70
C ALA A 3 -4.08 18.73 54.81
N GLY A 4 -3.51 17.58 55.18
CA GLY A 4 -3.75 16.30 54.49
C GLY A 4 -2.73 15.83 53.44
N ALA A 5 -1.61 16.54 53.22
CA ALA A 5 -0.52 15.97 52.39
C ALA A 5 0.16 14.81 53.15
N SER A 6 0.28 13.65 52.52
CA SER A 6 0.80 12.41 53.12
C SER A 6 1.84 11.76 52.21
N ALA A 7 3.09 11.70 52.66
CA ALA A 7 4.20 11.02 51.99
C ALA A 7 4.68 9.84 52.84
N THR A 8 3.94 8.73 52.83
CA THR A 8 4.24 7.55 53.67
C THR A 8 5.24 6.58 53.03
N GLY A 9 5.46 6.69 51.72
CA GLY A 9 6.49 5.90 51.04
C GLY A 9 7.90 6.35 51.42
N THR A 10 8.84 5.41 51.51
CA THR A 10 10.26 5.71 51.71
C THR A 10 10.76 6.65 50.60
N ASN A 11 11.38 7.79 50.96
CA ASN A 11 11.82 8.84 50.03
C ASN A 11 10.70 9.46 49.16
N ALA A 12 9.45 9.47 49.61
CA ALA A 12 8.33 10.06 48.87
C ALA A 12 8.20 11.58 49.07
N ILE A 13 7.52 12.24 48.13
CA ILE A 13 7.17 13.67 48.18
C ILE A 13 5.67 13.82 47.95
N ALA A 14 5.00 14.62 48.79
CA ALA A 14 3.58 14.94 48.65
C ALA A 14 3.35 16.46 48.82
N ILE A 15 2.83 17.12 47.79
CA ILE A 15 2.58 18.57 47.76
C ILE A 15 1.15 18.83 47.31
N GLY A 16 0.29 19.30 48.22
CA GLY A 16 -1.10 19.65 47.95
C GLY A 16 -2.05 19.13 49.03
N THR A 17 -3.23 19.75 49.17
CA THR A 17 -4.28 19.24 50.07
C THR A 17 -4.67 17.82 49.63
N ASN A 18 -4.71 16.87 50.57
CA ASN A 18 -5.00 15.45 50.33
C ASN A 18 -4.08 14.74 49.30
N SER A 19 -2.92 15.31 48.95
CA SER A 19 -1.95 14.60 48.10
C SER A 19 -1.40 13.39 48.86
N ASN A 20 -1.41 12.20 48.27
CA ASN A 20 -0.97 10.96 48.89
C ASN A 20 0.10 10.25 48.04
N ALA A 21 1.30 10.08 48.60
CA ALA A 21 2.44 9.42 47.97
C ALA A 21 2.89 8.19 48.79
N PRO A 22 2.12 7.07 48.77
CA PRO A 22 2.45 5.88 49.54
C PRO A 22 3.49 4.97 48.87
N GLY A 23 3.77 5.15 47.57
CA GLY A 23 4.80 4.38 46.87
C GLY A 23 6.22 4.77 47.31
N SER A 24 7.14 3.81 47.44
CA SER A 24 8.56 4.13 47.64
C SER A 24 9.10 4.96 46.47
N ARG A 25 9.82 6.06 46.76
CA ARG A 25 10.35 7.04 45.79
C ARG A 25 9.28 7.71 44.93
N SER A 26 8.04 7.76 45.41
CA SER A 26 6.92 8.36 44.67
C SER A 26 6.81 9.86 44.89
N ILE A 27 6.23 10.57 43.93
CA ILE A 27 6.02 12.03 43.98
C ILE A 27 4.56 12.32 43.63
N ALA A 28 3.83 12.97 44.53
CA ALA A 28 2.45 13.42 44.32
C ALA A 28 2.38 14.95 44.40
N ILE A 29 2.07 15.63 43.30
CA ILE A 29 2.01 17.09 43.21
C ILE A 29 0.64 17.52 42.68
N GLY A 30 -0.17 18.11 43.55
CA GLY A 30 -1.52 18.59 43.25
C GLY A 30 -2.52 18.24 44.35
N VAL A 31 -3.69 18.86 44.33
CA VAL A 31 -4.78 18.52 45.27
C VAL A 31 -5.36 17.14 44.91
N ASP A 32 -5.65 16.30 45.89
CA ASP A 32 -6.23 14.95 45.71
C ASP A 32 -5.43 14.02 44.75
N THR A 33 -4.12 14.21 44.62
CA THR A 33 -3.25 13.33 43.80
C THR A 33 -2.86 12.06 44.54
N ILE A 34 -2.73 10.94 43.81
CA ILE A 34 -2.31 9.65 44.38
C ILE A 34 -1.13 9.08 43.58
N ALA A 35 0.05 8.96 44.19
CA ALA A 35 1.22 8.30 43.61
C ALA A 35 1.54 6.99 44.35
N SER A 36 0.82 5.92 44.01
CA SER A 36 0.94 4.63 44.70
C SER A 36 1.94 3.65 44.06
N GLY A 37 2.36 3.89 42.82
CA GLY A 37 3.44 3.11 42.18
C GLY A 37 4.82 3.43 42.76
N HIS A 38 5.73 2.46 42.76
CA HIS A 38 7.13 2.68 43.09
C HIS A 38 7.81 3.54 42.03
N ASN A 39 8.59 4.54 42.46
CA ASN A 39 9.25 5.48 41.55
C ASN A 39 8.28 6.15 40.55
N ALA A 40 7.05 6.43 41.00
CA ALA A 40 6.00 7.01 40.17
C ALA A 40 5.75 8.50 40.51
N VAL A 41 5.33 9.27 39.52
CA VAL A 41 5.01 10.70 39.66
C VAL A 41 3.56 10.95 39.26
N ALA A 42 2.72 11.41 40.18
CA ALA A 42 1.39 11.94 39.88
C ALA A 42 1.45 13.48 39.86
N LEU A 43 1.17 14.08 38.69
CA LEU A 43 1.30 15.51 38.46
C LEU A 43 -0.04 16.15 38.08
N GLY A 44 -0.48 17.15 38.84
CA GLY A 44 -1.73 17.89 38.64
C GLY A 44 -2.92 17.34 39.44
N THR A 45 -3.84 18.21 39.85
CA THR A 45 -4.97 17.90 40.74
C THR A 45 -5.75 16.63 40.33
N GLY A 46 -5.94 15.68 41.24
CA GLY A 46 -6.68 14.44 40.98
C GLY A 46 -5.96 13.43 40.07
N SER A 47 -4.69 13.64 39.71
CA SER A 47 -3.89 12.65 38.97
C SER A 47 -3.61 11.41 39.80
N VAL A 48 -3.56 10.26 39.13
CA VAL A 48 -3.27 8.95 39.75
C VAL A 48 -2.14 8.28 38.99
N ALA A 49 -1.03 8.02 39.69
CA ALA A 49 0.13 7.26 39.21
C ALA A 49 0.25 5.96 40.01
N ASN A 50 -0.44 4.91 39.55
CA ASN A 50 -0.53 3.60 40.20
C ASN A 50 0.32 2.50 39.53
N ARG A 51 1.20 2.89 38.60
CA ARG A 51 2.14 2.00 37.91
C ARG A 51 3.57 2.41 38.26
N ASP A 52 4.43 1.43 38.49
CA ASP A 52 5.83 1.66 38.80
C ASP A 52 6.56 2.34 37.64
N ASN A 53 7.52 3.22 37.95
CA ASN A 53 8.35 3.94 36.96
C ASN A 53 7.53 4.70 35.91
N THR A 54 6.46 5.41 36.33
CA THR A 54 5.62 6.19 35.43
C THR A 54 5.46 7.64 35.87
N VAL A 55 5.18 8.52 34.92
CA VAL A 55 4.63 9.85 35.19
C VAL A 55 3.19 9.85 34.69
N SER A 56 2.24 10.13 35.58
CA SER A 56 0.84 10.32 35.24
C SER A 56 0.48 11.79 35.37
N VAL A 57 -0.03 12.36 34.28
CA VAL A 57 -0.55 13.73 34.24
C VAL A 57 -2.07 13.77 34.41
N GLY A 58 -2.71 12.65 34.72
CA GLY A 58 -4.17 12.56 34.83
C GLY A 58 -4.63 11.28 35.51
N ARG A 59 -5.87 10.89 35.23
CA ARG A 59 -6.43 9.59 35.62
C ARG A 59 -7.40 9.15 34.54
N HIS A 60 -7.79 7.87 34.56
CA HIS A 60 -8.76 7.33 33.63
C HIS A 60 -10.03 8.20 33.56
N GLY A 61 -10.39 8.64 32.35
CA GLY A 61 -11.53 9.52 32.06
C GLY A 61 -11.31 10.99 32.41
N ASN A 62 -10.12 11.37 32.86
CA ASN A 62 -9.68 12.75 33.10
C ASN A 62 -8.22 12.91 32.64
N GLU A 63 -7.96 12.50 31.40
CA GLU A 63 -6.68 12.66 30.74
C GLU A 63 -6.38 14.15 30.50
N ARG A 64 -5.09 14.51 30.53
CA ARG A 64 -4.65 15.86 30.21
C ARG A 64 -3.85 15.85 28.93
N GLN A 65 -3.94 16.96 28.19
CA GLN A 65 -3.07 17.21 27.06
C GLN A 65 -1.70 17.71 27.55
N ILE A 66 -0.63 17.21 26.94
CA ILE A 66 0.73 17.74 27.09
C ILE A 66 1.01 18.54 25.82
N VAL A 67 1.05 19.87 25.94
CA VAL A 67 1.21 20.80 24.81
C VAL A 67 2.61 21.40 24.79
N HIS A 68 3.00 22.01 23.66
CA HIS A 68 4.34 22.57 23.44
C HIS A 68 5.47 21.53 23.50
N VAL A 69 5.19 20.29 23.10
CA VAL A 69 6.20 19.24 22.96
C VAL A 69 6.98 19.49 21.67
N ALA A 70 8.24 19.87 21.80
CA ALA A 70 9.17 19.96 20.69
C ALA A 70 9.35 18.58 20.01
N ARG A 71 9.82 18.57 18.76
CA ARG A 71 10.05 17.31 18.04
C ARG A 71 11.10 16.47 18.77
N GLY A 72 10.80 15.19 18.99
CA GLY A 72 11.77 14.24 19.50
C GLY A 72 12.92 14.03 18.52
N THR A 73 14.13 13.90 19.05
CA THR A 73 15.39 13.74 18.29
C THR A 73 16.12 12.43 18.61
N GLN A 74 15.83 11.82 19.76
CA GLN A 74 16.34 10.52 20.18
C GLN A 74 15.21 9.49 20.27
N GLY A 75 15.56 8.20 20.26
CA GLY A 75 14.59 7.10 20.26
C GLY A 75 13.70 7.00 21.50
N THR A 76 14.05 7.71 22.58
CA THR A 76 13.30 7.77 23.84
C THR A 76 12.59 9.10 24.07
N ASP A 77 12.63 10.01 23.09
CA ASP A 77 11.92 11.29 23.18
C ASP A 77 10.43 11.10 22.88
N ALA A 78 9.58 11.96 23.45
CA ALA A 78 8.18 11.99 23.09
C ALA A 78 7.99 12.43 21.63
N VAL A 79 7.08 11.75 20.93
CA VAL A 79 6.66 12.12 19.57
C VAL A 79 5.53 13.14 19.67
N ASN A 80 5.67 14.28 18.98
CA ASN A 80 4.58 15.25 18.88
C ASN A 80 3.66 14.96 17.68
N VAL A 81 2.48 15.59 17.64
CA VAL A 81 1.45 15.30 16.60
C VAL A 81 1.95 15.64 15.19
N ASP A 82 2.80 16.65 15.02
CA ASP A 82 3.39 16.99 13.71
C ASP A 82 4.32 15.88 13.19
N GLN A 83 5.09 15.23 14.07
CA GLN A 83 5.91 14.07 13.70
C GLN A 83 5.06 12.90 13.22
N LEU A 84 3.94 12.62 13.92
CA LEU A 84 3.01 11.57 13.54
C LEU A 84 2.35 11.87 12.18
N ASN A 85 1.82 13.08 12.01
CA ASN A 85 1.17 13.51 10.77
C ASN A 85 2.13 13.45 9.57
N LEU A 86 3.38 13.84 9.75
CA LEU A 86 4.42 13.72 8.72
C LEU A 86 4.67 12.26 8.34
N ALA A 87 4.81 11.37 9.33
CA ALA A 87 5.01 9.95 9.08
C ALA A 87 3.82 9.32 8.34
N MET A 88 2.59 9.68 8.73
CA MET A 88 1.37 9.23 8.05
C MET A 88 1.27 9.76 6.61
N SER A 89 1.60 11.03 6.38
CA SER A 89 1.63 11.62 5.04
C SER A 89 2.64 10.94 4.12
N ASN A 90 3.81 10.57 4.65
CA ASN A 90 4.83 9.85 3.88
C ASN A 90 4.35 8.43 3.52
N ALA A 91 3.68 7.75 4.46
CA ALA A 91 3.13 6.41 4.22
C ALA A 91 2.00 6.41 3.17
N THR A 92 1.10 7.40 3.20
CA THR A 92 0.04 7.55 2.21
C THR A 92 0.61 7.93 0.84
N ALA A 93 1.59 8.83 0.78
CA ALA A 93 2.27 9.18 -0.47
C ALA A 93 2.94 7.97 -1.12
N TYR A 94 3.67 7.16 -0.34
CA TYR A 94 4.28 5.93 -0.82
C TYR A 94 3.25 4.95 -1.38
N THR A 95 2.15 4.75 -0.65
CA THR A 95 1.07 3.84 -1.07
C THR A 95 0.39 4.33 -2.35
N ASN A 96 0.10 5.63 -2.46
CA ASN A 96 -0.51 6.22 -3.64
C ASN A 96 0.38 6.09 -4.87
N GLN A 97 1.70 6.26 -4.71
CA GLN A 97 2.64 6.03 -5.80
C GLN A 97 2.58 4.58 -6.30
N ARG A 98 2.62 3.60 -5.38
CA ARG A 98 2.54 2.18 -5.73
C ARG A 98 1.22 1.81 -6.41
N ILE A 99 0.12 2.41 -5.99
CA ILE A 99 -1.19 2.21 -6.64
C ILE A 99 -1.18 2.81 -8.05
N GLY A 100 -0.58 3.99 -8.24
CA GLY A 100 -0.43 4.60 -9.57
C GLY A 100 0.39 3.73 -10.52
N ASP A 101 1.54 3.22 -10.07
CA ASP A 101 2.40 2.32 -10.84
C ASP A 101 1.66 1.03 -11.25
N LEU A 102 0.86 0.47 -10.34
CA LEU A 102 0.04 -0.71 -10.60
C LEU A 102 -1.08 -0.42 -11.60
N GLN A 103 -1.78 0.71 -11.46
CA GLN A 103 -2.83 1.13 -12.40
C GLN A 103 -2.29 1.29 -13.82
N GLN A 104 -1.08 1.84 -13.95
CA GLN A 104 -0.39 1.95 -15.24
C GLN A 104 -0.06 0.56 -15.80
N SER A 105 0.53 -0.32 -14.98
CA SER A 105 0.88 -1.69 -15.39
C SER A 105 -0.34 -2.50 -15.86
N ILE A 106 -1.48 -2.35 -15.16
CA ILE A 106 -2.75 -2.97 -15.55
C ILE A 106 -3.24 -2.42 -16.89
N THR A 107 -3.16 -1.10 -17.07
CA THR A 107 -3.57 -0.44 -18.32
C THR A 107 -2.73 -0.91 -19.50
N ASP A 108 -1.42 -1.01 -19.32
CA ASP A 108 -0.51 -1.48 -20.37
C ASP A 108 -0.76 -2.95 -20.70
N THR A 109 -0.94 -3.80 -19.68
CA THR A 109 -1.32 -5.21 -19.88
C THR A 109 -2.63 -5.33 -20.66
N ALA A 110 -3.64 -4.50 -20.36
CA ALA A 110 -4.91 -4.51 -21.08
C ALA A 110 -4.75 -4.07 -22.55
N ARG A 111 -3.93 -3.04 -22.81
CA ARG A 111 -3.62 -2.57 -24.17
C ARG A 111 -2.89 -3.63 -24.99
N ASP A 112 -1.91 -4.30 -24.40
CA ASP A 112 -1.16 -5.38 -25.03
C ASP A 112 -2.09 -6.56 -25.36
N ALA A 113 -2.96 -6.94 -24.42
CA ALA A 113 -3.95 -7.99 -24.64
C ALA A 113 -4.94 -7.63 -25.78
N TYR A 114 -5.50 -6.42 -25.79
CA TYR A 114 -6.42 -5.99 -26.85
C TYR A 114 -5.74 -5.89 -28.21
N SER A 115 -4.49 -5.42 -28.25
CA SER A 115 -3.67 -5.39 -29.46
C SER A 115 -3.38 -6.81 -29.97
N GLY A 116 -3.10 -7.75 -29.06
CA GLY A 116 -2.92 -9.17 -29.38
C GLY A 116 -4.18 -9.82 -29.97
N VAL A 117 -5.37 -9.51 -29.43
CA VAL A 117 -6.64 -9.98 -30.01
C VAL A 117 -6.85 -9.42 -31.42
N ALA A 118 -6.57 -8.13 -31.64
CA ALA A 118 -6.60 -7.55 -32.98
C ALA A 118 -5.60 -8.27 -33.91
N ALA A 119 -4.37 -8.53 -33.47
CA ALA A 119 -3.35 -9.22 -34.24
C ALA A 119 -3.78 -10.63 -34.66
N ALA A 120 -4.32 -11.41 -33.72
CA ALA A 120 -4.85 -12.73 -34.00
C ALA A 120 -6.03 -12.68 -34.99
N THR A 121 -6.92 -11.71 -34.84
CA THR A 121 -8.04 -11.51 -35.77
C THR A 121 -7.55 -11.15 -37.17
N ALA A 122 -6.55 -10.26 -37.28
CA ALA A 122 -5.95 -9.90 -38.56
C ALA A 122 -5.33 -11.12 -39.27
N LEU A 123 -4.67 -12.02 -38.53
CA LEU A 123 -4.13 -13.28 -39.07
C LEU A 123 -5.23 -14.16 -39.66
N THR A 124 -6.42 -14.21 -39.07
CA THR A 124 -7.54 -15.03 -39.60
C THR A 124 -8.15 -14.49 -40.89
N MET A 125 -8.03 -13.19 -41.14
CA MET A 125 -8.62 -12.54 -42.31
C MET A 125 -7.71 -12.58 -43.57
N ILE A 126 -6.51 -13.14 -43.47
CA ILE A 126 -5.65 -13.35 -44.66
C ILE A 126 -6.31 -14.43 -45.55
N PRO A 127 -6.59 -14.14 -46.85
CA PRO A 127 -7.18 -15.10 -47.77
C PRO A 127 -6.36 -16.38 -47.93
N ASP A 128 -7.04 -17.52 -48.12
CA ASP A 128 -6.37 -18.81 -48.33
C ASP A 128 -6.02 -19.04 -49.82
N VAL A 129 -5.19 -20.05 -50.10
CA VAL A 129 -4.82 -20.43 -51.47
C VAL A 129 -5.94 -21.18 -52.21
N ASP A 130 -6.30 -20.71 -53.40
CA ASP A 130 -7.28 -21.33 -54.29
C ASP A 130 -6.87 -22.74 -54.73
N ARG A 131 -7.83 -23.58 -55.13
CA ARG A 131 -7.63 -25.04 -55.34
C ARG A 131 -6.61 -25.38 -56.43
N ASP A 132 -6.52 -24.56 -57.47
CA ASP A 132 -5.66 -24.72 -58.63
C ASP A 132 -4.31 -23.99 -58.50
N LYS A 133 -4.05 -23.31 -57.37
CA LYS A 133 -2.82 -22.54 -57.11
C LYS A 133 -1.98 -23.14 -56.00
N VAL A 134 -0.66 -23.11 -56.07
CA VAL A 134 0.21 -23.75 -55.05
C VAL A 134 0.63 -22.84 -53.90
N LEU A 135 0.49 -21.52 -54.05
CA LEU A 135 0.90 -20.52 -53.07
C LEU A 135 -0.06 -19.33 -53.06
N SER A 136 -0.34 -18.80 -51.88
CA SER A 136 -1.01 -17.50 -51.67
C SER A 136 -0.24 -16.69 -50.64
N ILE A 137 -0.16 -15.38 -50.86
CA ILE A 137 0.36 -14.39 -49.90
C ILE A 137 -0.72 -13.32 -49.77
N GLY A 138 -1.04 -12.93 -48.55
CA GLY A 138 -2.05 -11.92 -48.31
C GLY A 138 -1.78 -11.07 -47.09
N VAL A 139 -2.58 -10.02 -46.99
CA VAL A 139 -2.57 -9.08 -45.88
C VAL A 139 -3.92 -9.14 -45.17
N GLY A 140 -3.90 -9.06 -43.84
CA GLY A 140 -5.09 -9.00 -43.01
C GLY A 140 -5.07 -7.75 -42.15
N GLY A 141 -6.24 -7.21 -41.82
CA GLY A 141 -6.37 -6.06 -40.93
C GLY A 141 -7.49 -6.28 -39.93
N ALA A 142 -7.32 -5.80 -38.70
CA ALA A 142 -8.35 -5.90 -37.69
C ALA A 142 -8.31 -4.73 -36.71
N VAL A 143 -9.46 -4.47 -36.11
CA VAL A 143 -9.63 -3.50 -35.02
C VAL A 143 -10.41 -4.16 -33.89
N TYR A 144 -9.91 -4.07 -32.66
CA TYR A 144 -10.57 -4.57 -31.46
C TYR A 144 -10.46 -3.56 -30.32
N LYS A 145 -11.61 -3.13 -29.78
CA LYS A 145 -11.67 -2.15 -28.68
C LYS A 145 -10.77 -0.92 -28.91
N GLY A 146 -10.76 -0.39 -30.14
CA GLY A 146 -9.94 0.77 -30.54
C GLY A 146 -8.48 0.47 -30.89
N HIS A 147 -7.98 -0.76 -30.64
CA HIS A 147 -6.63 -1.20 -31.00
C HIS A 147 -6.63 -1.80 -32.40
N ARG A 148 -5.59 -1.52 -33.18
CA ARG A 148 -5.48 -1.96 -34.58
C ARG A 148 -4.31 -2.92 -34.75
N ALA A 149 -4.46 -3.84 -35.70
CA ALA A 149 -3.37 -4.70 -36.11
C ALA A 149 -3.42 -4.97 -37.61
N VAL A 150 -2.25 -5.24 -38.18
CA VAL A 150 -2.07 -5.67 -39.56
C VAL A 150 -1.30 -6.99 -39.55
N ALA A 151 -1.66 -7.90 -40.44
CA ALA A 151 -1.03 -9.19 -40.58
C ALA A 151 -0.55 -9.42 -42.01
N LEU A 152 0.55 -10.16 -42.13
CA LEU A 152 1.13 -10.64 -43.37
C LEU A 152 1.30 -12.15 -43.22
N GLY A 153 0.92 -12.91 -44.23
CA GLY A 153 1.07 -14.35 -44.18
C GLY A 153 0.82 -15.00 -45.52
N GLY A 154 1.09 -16.29 -45.57
CA GLY A 154 0.86 -17.08 -46.77
C GLY A 154 0.48 -18.51 -46.45
N THR A 155 -0.20 -19.13 -47.41
CA THR A 155 -0.51 -20.56 -47.41
C THR A 155 0.17 -21.21 -48.60
N ALA A 156 0.85 -22.33 -48.36
CA ALA A 156 1.36 -23.23 -49.38
C ALA A 156 0.52 -24.51 -49.44
N ARG A 157 0.12 -24.95 -50.63
CA ARG A 157 -0.46 -26.28 -50.86
C ARG A 157 0.67 -27.23 -51.29
N ILE A 158 0.94 -28.24 -50.45
CA ILE A 158 2.03 -29.20 -50.66
C ILE A 158 1.57 -30.36 -51.54
N SER A 159 0.31 -30.75 -51.41
CA SER A 159 -0.35 -31.78 -52.23
C SER A 159 -1.85 -31.46 -52.29
N ASP A 160 -2.63 -32.15 -53.12
CA ASP A 160 -4.08 -31.93 -53.23
C ASP A 160 -4.82 -31.96 -51.88
N ASN A 161 -4.27 -32.75 -50.95
CA ASN A 161 -4.83 -33.00 -49.63
C ASN A 161 -4.11 -32.25 -48.49
N LEU A 162 -2.96 -31.60 -48.71
CA LEU A 162 -2.15 -31.01 -47.64
C LEU A 162 -1.88 -29.52 -47.87
N LYS A 163 -2.23 -28.69 -46.89
CA LYS A 163 -1.89 -27.26 -46.84
C LYS A 163 -1.15 -26.90 -45.56
N VAL A 164 -0.28 -25.89 -45.66
CA VAL A 164 0.43 -25.26 -44.53
C VAL A 164 0.29 -23.75 -44.65
N ARG A 165 0.01 -23.07 -43.54
CA ARG A 165 -0.11 -21.62 -43.44
C ARG A 165 0.84 -21.07 -42.38
N ALA A 166 1.42 -19.92 -42.65
CA ALA A 166 2.22 -19.17 -41.70
C ALA A 166 1.92 -17.68 -41.82
N GLY A 167 2.01 -16.94 -40.71
CA GLY A 167 1.82 -15.50 -40.73
C GLY A 167 2.37 -14.80 -39.49
N VAL A 168 2.60 -13.50 -39.65
CA VAL A 168 3.01 -12.56 -38.61
C VAL A 168 2.01 -11.42 -38.58
N ALA A 169 1.59 -11.00 -37.41
CA ALA A 169 0.82 -9.79 -37.19
C ALA A 169 1.59 -8.79 -36.34
N MET A 170 1.37 -7.53 -36.63
CA MET A 170 1.97 -6.37 -35.97
C MET A 170 0.86 -5.50 -35.41
N SER A 171 1.02 -5.07 -34.17
CA SER A 171 0.07 -4.22 -33.45
C SER A 171 0.83 -3.26 -32.53
N ALA A 172 0.13 -2.29 -31.94
CA ALA A 172 0.75 -1.37 -30.98
C ALA A 172 1.33 -2.08 -29.74
N GLY A 173 0.74 -3.21 -29.33
CA GLY A 173 1.20 -4.05 -28.22
C GLY A 173 2.22 -5.12 -28.59
N GLY A 174 2.76 -5.09 -29.81
CA GLY A 174 3.80 -6.02 -30.27
C GLY A 174 3.37 -6.95 -31.40
N ASN A 175 4.19 -7.99 -31.62
CA ASN A 175 4.08 -8.90 -32.75
C ASN A 175 3.53 -10.26 -32.34
N THR A 176 2.70 -10.87 -33.19
CA THR A 176 2.15 -12.22 -33.02
C THR A 176 2.53 -13.08 -34.21
N VAL A 177 2.93 -14.33 -33.99
CA VAL A 177 3.27 -15.28 -35.06
C VAL A 177 2.38 -16.50 -34.95
N GLY A 178 1.94 -17.04 -36.09
CA GLY A 178 1.11 -18.24 -36.13
C GLY A 178 1.48 -19.14 -37.30
N VAL A 179 1.37 -20.45 -37.10
CA VAL A 179 1.51 -21.48 -38.12
C VAL A 179 0.38 -22.50 -37.98
N GLY A 180 -0.06 -23.09 -39.09
CA GLY A 180 -1.12 -24.09 -39.10
C GLY A 180 -1.01 -25.04 -40.29
N MET A 181 -1.61 -26.22 -40.18
CA MET A 181 -1.66 -27.21 -41.25
C MET A 181 -3.07 -27.78 -41.35
N SER A 182 -3.46 -28.21 -42.55
CA SER A 182 -4.73 -28.92 -42.76
C SER A 182 -4.55 -30.08 -43.72
N TRP A 183 -5.16 -31.22 -43.40
CA TRP A 183 -5.25 -32.39 -44.27
C TRP A 183 -6.72 -32.62 -44.69
N GLN A 184 -6.96 -32.92 -45.96
CA GLN A 184 -8.30 -33.19 -46.53
C GLN A 184 -8.35 -34.59 -47.14
N TRP A 185 -9.48 -35.28 -47.05
CA TRP A 185 -9.71 -36.62 -47.62
C TRP A 185 -11.06 -36.67 -48.34
#